data_AF-A0A7K3HFX6-F1
#
_entry.id   AF-A0A7K3HFX6-F1
#
_cell.length_a   1.000
_cell.length_b   1.000
_cell.length_c   1.000
_cell.angle_alpha   90.00
_cell.angle_beta   90.00
_cell.angle_gamma   90.00
#
_symmetry.space_group_name_H-M   'P 1'
#
loop_
_entity.id
_entity.type
_entity.pdbx_description
1 polymer ?
#
loop_
_entity_poly.entity_id
_entity_poly.type
_entity_poly.pdbx_seq_one_letter_code
_entity_poly.pdbx_strand_id
1 'polypeptide(L)'
;PRGSCAVNGLELMTALRPPTRPVREEGGDRWVPGPVPGSLTAAVDPAPPEAPGEHPVAAGRPAGQELDEEAHDWIRDPQLLTDAECGRAYAVGLDVNMAFAAAANRLPVGLGAPVHVREPRFDKKVPGCWYADLSGIGLDPRLPNPFTPHGDPPEGPAWYATPTLAYAAELGHDVRPSEAWVRPEHGPYLDPWYQRLRDAYLATMERLGVTPGMPEAEFLAAMERHRRADPGQAAVLSAVKATVKGGIGKLRERPQGRGHRPGQRWPALERPTWRPDIRAAVIASARVNMHRKMRKLAEGAGLYPVAVLSDCAVYLSDGPSPLDVLPRTPDGAPLPGGFRLGVNPGMVKHEGTRSLLWAAELLDAGHNPARHIKTGGAGEAEE
;
A
#
# COMPACT_ATOMS: atom_id res chain seq x y z
N PRO A 1 -20.73 6.58 -13.67
CA PRO A 1 -20.62 5.87 -12.38
C PRO A 1 -21.65 4.72 -12.28
N ARG A 2 -21.20 3.51 -11.97
CA ARG A 2 -22.03 2.34 -11.66
C ARG A 2 -21.78 1.94 -10.21
N GLY A 3 -22.78 2.10 -9.35
CA GLY A 3 -22.70 1.72 -7.94
C GLY A 3 -21.72 2.56 -7.11
N SER A 4 -21.14 1.96 -6.06
CA SER A 4 -20.25 2.62 -5.10
C SER A 4 -18.89 3.00 -5.70
N CYS A 5 -18.12 3.86 -5.02
CA CYS A 5 -16.75 4.21 -5.44
C CYS A 5 -15.87 2.95 -5.61
N ALA A 6 -16.05 1.93 -4.77
CA ALA A 6 -15.32 0.67 -4.88
C ALA A 6 -15.64 -0.08 -6.19
N VAL A 7 -16.92 -0.13 -6.58
CA VAL A 7 -17.34 -0.74 -7.85
C VAL A 7 -16.82 0.07 -9.03
N ASN A 8 -16.93 1.40 -8.97
CA ASN A 8 -16.35 2.28 -10.00
C ASN A 8 -14.85 2.07 -10.17
N GLY A 9 -14.12 1.77 -9.09
CA GLY A 9 -12.69 1.46 -9.15
C GLY A 9 -12.38 0.22 -9.99
N LEU A 10 -13.17 -0.86 -9.85
CA LEU A 10 -13.05 -2.06 -10.67
C LEU A 10 -13.49 -1.82 -12.12
N GLU A 11 -14.65 -1.19 -12.31
CA GLU A 11 -15.19 -0.90 -13.64
C GLU A 11 -14.20 -0.03 -14.44
N LEU A 12 -13.47 0.88 -13.78
CA LEU A 12 -12.43 1.67 -14.42
C LEU A 12 -11.23 0.80 -14.87
N MET A 13 -10.82 -0.20 -14.09
CA MET A 13 -9.77 -1.14 -14.52
C MET A 13 -10.20 -1.88 -15.79
N THR A 14 -11.43 -2.42 -15.80
CA THR A 14 -12.00 -3.12 -16.95
C THR A 14 -12.22 -2.19 -18.15
N ALA A 15 -12.64 -0.95 -17.95
CA ALA A 15 -12.83 0.01 -19.04
C ALA A 15 -11.51 0.41 -19.72
N LEU A 16 -10.42 0.54 -18.94
CA LEU A 16 -9.10 0.91 -19.45
C LEU A 16 -8.32 -0.30 -20.01
N ARG A 17 -8.64 -1.51 -19.54
CA ARG A 17 -8.07 -2.79 -19.98
C ARG A 17 -9.19 -3.82 -20.17
N PRO A 18 -10.01 -3.69 -21.23
CA PRO A 18 -11.13 -4.59 -21.44
C PRO A 18 -10.63 -6.02 -21.72
N PRO A 19 -11.31 -7.07 -21.23
CA PRO A 19 -10.90 -8.47 -21.45
C PRO A 19 -10.78 -8.81 -22.94
N THR A 20 -11.70 -8.29 -23.75
CA THR A 20 -11.77 -8.57 -25.18
C THR A 20 -12.03 -7.32 -25.99
N ARG A 21 -11.59 -7.32 -27.25
CA ARG A 21 -11.93 -6.35 -28.29
C ARG A 21 -12.45 -7.10 -29.53
N PRO A 22 -13.26 -6.45 -30.38
CA PRO A 22 -13.60 -7.03 -31.68
C PRO A 22 -12.34 -7.26 -32.53
N VAL A 23 -12.16 -8.48 -33.03
CA VAL A 23 -11.14 -8.85 -34.03
C VAL A 23 -11.82 -9.56 -35.20
N ARG A 24 -11.23 -9.46 -36.40
CA ARG A 24 -11.74 -10.23 -37.55
C ARG A 24 -11.34 -11.69 -37.41
N GLU A 25 -12.28 -12.59 -37.69
CA GLU A 25 -12.04 -14.02 -37.79
C GLU A 25 -11.05 -14.32 -38.93
N GLU A 26 -10.09 -15.23 -38.68
CA GLU A 26 -9.08 -15.56 -39.68
C GLU A 26 -9.74 -16.26 -40.88
N GLY A 27 -9.62 -15.66 -42.08
CA GLY A 27 -10.23 -16.19 -43.29
C GLY A 27 -11.74 -15.93 -43.45
N GLY A 28 -12.36 -15.12 -42.58
CA GLY A 28 -13.78 -14.77 -42.65
C GLY A 28 -14.07 -13.26 -42.52
N ASP A 29 -15.31 -12.87 -42.80
CA ASP A 29 -15.79 -11.49 -42.68
C ASP A 29 -16.47 -11.19 -41.32
N ARG A 30 -16.46 -12.16 -40.40
CA ARG A 30 -17.12 -12.04 -39.10
C ARG A 30 -16.20 -11.39 -38.06
N TRP A 31 -16.80 -10.56 -37.21
CA TRP A 31 -16.14 -10.04 -36.01
C TRP A 31 -16.38 -10.97 -34.83
N VAL A 32 -15.29 -11.37 -34.16
CA VAL A 32 -15.31 -12.22 -32.96
C VAL A 32 -14.61 -11.51 -31.79
N PRO A 33 -14.95 -11.82 -30.53
CA PRO A 33 -14.17 -11.34 -29.39
C PRO A 33 -12.76 -11.92 -29.42
N GLY A 34 -11.74 -11.06 -29.40
CA GLY A 34 -10.34 -11.44 -29.26
C GLY A 34 -9.71 -10.82 -28.02
N PRO A 35 -8.73 -11.47 -27.38
CA PRO A 35 -8.12 -10.98 -26.14
C PRO A 35 -7.41 -9.64 -26.37
N VAL A 36 -7.43 -8.78 -25.36
CA VAL A 36 -6.65 -7.53 -25.36
C VAL A 36 -5.33 -7.77 -24.62
N PRO A 37 -4.17 -7.63 -25.29
CA PRO A 37 -2.88 -7.78 -24.65
C PRO A 37 -2.72 -6.91 -23.39
N GLY A 38 -2.19 -7.50 -22.33
CA GLY A 38 -2.00 -6.80 -21.05
C GLY A 38 -3.27 -6.62 -20.22
N SER A 39 -4.35 -7.34 -20.53
CA SER A 39 -5.63 -7.28 -19.80
C SER A 39 -5.91 -8.59 -19.08
N LEU A 40 -6.79 -8.54 -18.07
CA LEU A 40 -7.32 -9.74 -17.41
C LEU A 40 -8.47 -10.28 -18.25
N THR A 41 -8.26 -11.43 -18.89
CA THR A 41 -9.18 -11.98 -19.91
C THR A 41 -10.22 -12.94 -19.34
N ALA A 42 -9.91 -13.62 -18.24
CA ALA A 42 -10.77 -14.59 -17.58
C ALA A 42 -10.60 -14.55 -16.06
N ALA A 43 -11.60 -15.06 -15.34
CA ALA A 43 -11.45 -15.38 -13.93
C ALA A 43 -10.48 -16.56 -13.79
N VAL A 44 -9.56 -16.45 -12.84
CA VAL A 44 -8.58 -17.50 -12.53
C VAL A 44 -8.58 -17.74 -11.03
N ASP A 45 -8.45 -19.00 -10.64
CA ASP A 45 -8.24 -19.32 -9.24
C ASP A 45 -6.84 -18.82 -8.80
N PRO A 46 -6.71 -18.31 -7.56
CA PRO A 46 -5.44 -17.83 -7.02
C PRO A 46 -4.56 -19.02 -6.59
N ALA A 47 -3.30 -18.77 -6.28
CA ALA A 47 -2.48 -19.79 -5.63
C ALA A 47 -3.04 -20.09 -4.22
N PRO A 48 -2.88 -21.32 -3.70
CA PRO A 48 -3.36 -21.66 -2.36
C PRO A 48 -2.92 -20.69 -1.27
N PRO A 49 -1.67 -20.17 -1.22
CA PRO A 49 -1.26 -19.18 -0.21
C PRO A 49 -1.97 -17.83 -0.35
N GLU A 50 -2.31 -17.41 -1.56
CA GLU A 50 -2.92 -16.10 -1.86
C GLU A 50 -4.42 -16.07 -1.54
N ALA A 51 -5.05 -17.24 -1.47
CA ALA A 51 -6.48 -17.37 -1.28
C ALA A 51 -6.92 -16.95 0.14
N PRO A 52 -8.00 -16.15 0.31
CA PRO A 52 -8.57 -15.94 1.64
C PRO A 52 -9.16 -17.25 2.16
N GLY A 53 -9.24 -17.42 3.49
CA GLY A 53 -9.64 -18.69 4.11
C GLY A 53 -11.02 -19.23 3.71
N GLU A 54 -11.94 -18.38 3.27
CA GLU A 54 -13.25 -18.82 2.75
C GLU A 54 -13.20 -19.48 1.37
N HIS A 55 -12.14 -19.23 0.61
CA HIS A 55 -12.01 -19.67 -0.78
C HIS A 55 -11.89 -21.21 -0.89
N PRO A 56 -12.53 -21.85 -1.89
CA PRO A 56 -12.39 -23.30 -2.11
C PRO A 56 -10.95 -23.80 -2.20
N VAL A 57 -10.08 -23.06 -2.90
CA VAL A 57 -8.65 -23.40 -3.05
C VAL A 57 -7.85 -23.28 -1.73
N ALA A 58 -8.38 -22.56 -0.73
CA ALA A 58 -7.78 -22.53 0.61
C ALA A 58 -8.19 -23.74 1.48
N ALA A 59 -9.11 -24.60 1.01
CA ALA A 59 -9.56 -25.75 1.79
C ALA A 59 -8.40 -26.71 2.08
N GLY A 60 -8.21 -27.03 3.35
CA GLY A 60 -7.11 -27.90 3.81
C GLY A 60 -5.74 -27.22 3.88
N ARG A 61 -5.63 -25.91 3.62
CA ARG A 61 -4.38 -25.17 3.82
C ARG A 61 -4.04 -25.13 5.32
N PRO A 62 -2.82 -25.56 5.73
CA PRO A 62 -2.37 -25.45 7.12
C PRO A 62 -2.37 -23.99 7.62
N ALA A 63 -2.49 -23.80 8.92
CA ALA A 63 -2.31 -22.47 9.52
C ALA A 63 -0.88 -21.96 9.29
N GLY A 64 -0.72 -20.66 9.01
CA GLY A 64 0.57 -20.04 8.73
C GLY A 64 1.08 -20.27 7.29
N GLN A 65 0.25 -20.86 6.41
CA GLN A 65 0.57 -21.04 4.99
C GLN A 65 -0.15 -20.02 4.09
N GLU A 66 -0.79 -19.02 4.69
CA GLU A 66 -1.31 -17.84 4.01
C GLU A 66 -0.19 -16.86 3.62
N LEU A 67 -0.40 -16.19 2.49
CA LEU A 67 0.33 -14.99 2.12
C LEU A 67 -0.27 -13.80 2.89
N ASP A 68 0.45 -13.30 3.90
CA ASP A 68 0.00 -12.18 4.74
C ASP A 68 0.60 -10.84 4.31
N GLU A 69 0.11 -10.31 3.20
CA GLU A 69 0.52 -9.02 2.65
C GLU A 69 -0.49 -7.93 3.02
N GLU A 70 -0.31 -7.36 4.21
CA GLU A 70 -1.09 -6.23 4.72
C GLU A 70 -0.19 -5.00 5.00
N ALA A 71 -0.80 -3.83 5.13
CA ALA A 71 -0.08 -2.60 5.45
C ALA A 71 0.32 -2.58 6.93
N HIS A 72 1.30 -1.74 7.30
CA HIS A 72 1.80 -1.75 8.68
C HIS A 72 0.74 -1.35 9.72
N ASP A 73 0.74 -2.04 10.85
CA ASP A 73 0.20 -1.54 12.13
C ASP A 73 1.26 -1.86 13.18
N TRP A 74 2.14 -0.89 13.44
CA TRP A 74 3.33 -1.07 14.27
C TRP A 74 3.53 0.13 15.19
N ILE A 75 3.95 -0.17 16.42
CA ILE A 75 4.42 0.81 17.39
C ILE A 75 5.84 0.46 17.80
N ARG A 76 6.67 1.48 18.02
CA ARG A 76 8.00 1.30 18.59
C ARG A 76 7.86 0.97 20.07
N ASP A 77 8.63 0.01 20.54
CA ASP A 77 8.76 -0.26 21.97
C ASP A 77 9.18 1.04 22.71
N PRO A 78 8.40 1.50 23.71
CA PRO A 78 8.74 2.67 24.53
C PRO A 78 10.14 2.62 25.14
N GLN A 79 10.67 1.42 25.41
CA GLN A 79 12.01 1.24 25.98
C GLN A 79 13.13 1.58 24.99
N LEU A 80 12.82 1.69 23.70
CA LEU A 80 13.76 2.11 22.66
C LEU A 80 13.77 3.63 22.43
N LEU A 81 12.94 4.39 23.16
CA LEU A 81 13.00 5.85 23.16
C LEU A 81 14.28 6.32 23.84
N THR A 82 15.02 7.20 23.18
CA THR A 82 16.22 7.83 23.77
C THR A 82 15.87 9.06 24.60
N ASP A 83 16.72 9.44 25.55
CA ASP A 83 16.55 10.68 26.33
C ASP A 83 16.38 11.92 25.44
N ALA A 84 17.11 11.97 24.31
CA ALA A 84 17.01 13.05 23.34
C ALA A 84 15.64 13.09 22.64
N GLU A 85 15.05 11.92 22.37
CA GLU A 85 13.70 11.84 21.82
C GLU A 85 12.64 12.22 22.87
N CYS A 86 12.81 11.78 24.12
CA CYS A 86 11.96 12.14 25.25
C CYS A 86 12.00 13.63 25.60
N GLY A 87 13.06 14.34 25.21
CA GLY A 87 13.17 15.80 25.34
C GLY A 87 12.40 16.60 24.29
N ARG A 88 11.84 15.96 23.26
CA ARG A 88 11.08 16.64 22.20
C ARG A 88 9.69 17.07 22.68
N ALA A 89 9.08 18.04 22.01
CA ALA A 89 7.78 18.59 22.44
C ALA A 89 6.58 17.96 21.72
N TYR A 90 6.76 17.45 20.50
CA TYR A 90 5.66 17.08 19.61
C TYR A 90 5.81 15.67 19.03
N ALA A 91 4.67 15.09 18.66
CA ALA A 91 4.55 13.97 17.75
C ALA A 91 3.84 14.44 16.48
N VAL A 92 4.47 14.23 15.31
CA VAL A 92 4.01 14.73 14.01
C VAL A 92 3.77 13.57 13.06
N GLY A 93 2.55 13.50 12.51
CA GLY A 93 2.15 12.49 11.54
C GLY A 93 2.43 12.90 10.09
N LEU A 94 3.18 12.07 9.38
CA LEU A 94 3.45 12.17 7.95
C LEU A 94 2.65 11.10 7.20
N ASP A 95 1.68 11.52 6.38
CA ASP A 95 0.82 10.61 5.62
C ASP A 95 1.12 10.66 4.12
N VAL A 96 1.35 9.50 3.51
CA VAL A 96 1.70 9.39 2.10
C VAL A 96 0.45 9.52 1.22
N ASN A 97 0.42 10.57 0.40
CA ASN A 97 -0.65 10.78 -0.57
C ASN A 97 -0.81 9.57 -1.50
N MET A 98 -2.01 8.99 -1.52
CA MET A 98 -2.40 7.97 -2.49
C MET A 98 -1.42 6.79 -2.54
N ALA A 99 -0.92 6.35 -1.38
CA ALA A 99 0.17 5.37 -1.27
C ALA A 99 -0.06 4.10 -2.10
N PHE A 100 -1.24 3.48 -2.00
CA PHE A 100 -1.57 2.28 -2.77
C PHE A 100 -1.70 2.53 -4.28
N ALA A 101 -2.18 3.70 -4.70
CA ALA A 101 -2.20 4.05 -6.12
C ALA A 101 -0.76 4.25 -6.64
N ALA A 102 0.07 4.97 -5.89
CA ALA A 102 1.48 5.17 -6.23
C ALA A 102 2.23 3.83 -6.30
N ALA A 103 1.93 2.89 -5.41
CA ALA A 103 2.49 1.54 -5.42
C ALA A 103 2.04 0.68 -6.61
N ALA A 104 0.86 0.94 -7.17
CA ALA A 104 0.36 0.26 -8.37
C ALA A 104 1.02 0.75 -9.68
N ASN A 105 1.67 1.92 -9.66
CA ASN A 105 2.30 2.52 -10.83
C ASN A 105 3.39 1.60 -11.42
N ARG A 106 3.21 1.17 -12.67
CA ARG A 106 4.11 0.24 -13.39
C ARG A 106 4.42 -1.08 -12.68
N LEU A 107 3.66 -1.46 -11.66
CA LEU A 107 3.85 -2.73 -10.96
C LEU A 107 3.53 -3.90 -11.91
N PRO A 108 4.49 -4.79 -12.21
CA PRO A 108 4.21 -6.00 -12.96
C PRO A 108 3.33 -6.92 -12.13
N VAL A 109 2.22 -7.36 -12.71
CA VAL A 109 1.29 -8.29 -12.06
C VAL A 109 0.90 -9.42 -13.02
N GLY A 110 0.48 -10.57 -12.48
CA GLY A 110 0.08 -11.69 -13.30
C GLY A 110 -1.16 -11.38 -14.15
N LEU A 111 -1.19 -11.84 -15.38
CA LEU A 111 -2.35 -11.72 -16.27
C LEU A 111 -3.12 -13.04 -16.40
N GLY A 112 -2.45 -14.16 -16.11
CA GLY A 112 -3.02 -15.50 -16.12
C GLY A 112 -2.97 -16.23 -14.77
N ALA A 113 -3.24 -17.53 -14.84
CA ALA A 113 -3.23 -18.44 -13.69
C ALA A 113 -1.82 -18.61 -13.08
N PRO A 114 -1.74 -18.94 -11.77
CA PRO A 114 -0.49 -19.25 -11.11
C PRO A 114 0.14 -20.56 -11.63
N VAL A 115 1.47 -20.61 -11.69
CA VAL A 115 2.24 -21.83 -11.97
C VAL A 115 3.10 -22.16 -10.76
N HIS A 116 2.90 -23.35 -10.18
CA HIS A 116 3.71 -23.85 -9.08
C HIS A 116 5.09 -24.30 -9.58
N VAL A 117 6.14 -23.81 -8.94
CA VAL A 117 7.54 -24.17 -9.19
C VAL A 117 8.18 -24.60 -7.88
N ARG A 118 8.86 -25.75 -7.90
CA ARG A 118 9.70 -26.24 -6.80
C ARG A 118 11.15 -25.86 -7.06
N GLU A 119 11.89 -25.56 -5.99
CA GLU A 119 13.29 -25.12 -6.05
C GLU A 119 13.51 -23.97 -7.05
N PRO A 120 12.69 -22.90 -7.00
CA PRO A 120 12.78 -21.83 -7.98
C PRO A 120 14.04 -20.98 -7.78
N ARG A 121 14.61 -20.51 -8.88
CA ARG A 121 15.52 -19.36 -8.83
C ARG A 121 14.68 -18.09 -8.70
N PHE A 122 14.95 -17.28 -7.67
CA PHE A 122 14.24 -16.01 -7.51
C PHE A 122 14.52 -15.04 -8.67
N ASP A 123 13.45 -14.51 -9.26
CA ASP A 123 13.51 -13.41 -10.23
C ASP A 123 12.54 -12.30 -9.80
N LYS A 124 13.12 -11.15 -9.41
CA LYS A 124 12.36 -9.97 -8.99
C LYS A 124 11.46 -9.37 -10.07
N LYS A 125 11.63 -9.76 -11.34
CA LYS A 125 10.79 -9.30 -12.46
C LYS A 125 9.53 -10.14 -12.65
N VAL A 126 9.49 -11.35 -12.09
CA VAL A 126 8.36 -12.26 -12.23
C VAL A 126 7.43 -12.09 -11.02
N PRO A 127 6.16 -11.67 -11.22
CA PRO A 127 5.22 -11.58 -10.12
C PRO A 127 4.83 -12.99 -9.64
N GLY A 128 4.64 -13.13 -8.33
CA GLY A 128 4.25 -14.37 -7.70
C GLY A 128 4.31 -14.28 -6.17
N CYS A 129 4.01 -15.40 -5.53
CA CYS A 129 4.32 -15.61 -4.11
C CYS A 129 5.41 -16.66 -3.95
N TRP A 130 6.28 -16.46 -2.97
CA TRP A 130 7.54 -17.18 -2.80
C TRP A 130 7.63 -17.64 -1.36
N TYR A 131 7.86 -18.93 -1.15
CA TYR A 131 8.07 -19.49 0.17
C TYR A 131 9.55 -19.42 0.52
N ALA A 132 9.92 -18.58 1.48
CA ALA A 132 11.30 -18.34 1.88
C ALA A 132 11.41 -18.14 3.38
N ASP A 133 12.61 -18.36 3.93
CA ASP A 133 12.90 -18.04 5.33
C ASP A 133 13.64 -16.71 5.43
N LEU A 134 12.97 -15.71 6.00
CA LEU A 134 13.54 -14.39 6.27
C LEU A 134 13.75 -14.14 7.77
N SER A 135 13.50 -15.13 8.64
CA SER A 135 13.61 -14.99 10.10
C SER A 135 15.03 -14.69 10.59
N GLY A 136 16.04 -15.16 9.87
CA GLY A 136 17.46 -14.90 10.17
C GLY A 136 17.95 -13.48 9.84
N ILE A 137 17.09 -12.61 9.27
CA ILE A 137 17.46 -11.24 8.89
C ILE A 137 17.27 -10.31 10.09
N GLY A 138 18.38 -9.89 10.70
CA GLY A 138 18.38 -8.86 11.74
C GLY A 138 18.30 -7.45 11.17
N LEU A 139 17.30 -6.69 11.59
CA LEU A 139 17.11 -5.26 11.24
C LEU A 139 17.11 -4.41 12.51
N ASP A 140 17.28 -3.09 12.38
CA ASP A 140 17.20 -2.15 13.51
C ASP A 140 15.79 -2.17 14.12
N PRO A 141 15.61 -2.52 15.41
CA PRO A 141 14.29 -2.67 16.03
C PRO A 141 13.53 -1.34 16.21
N ARG A 142 14.17 -0.19 15.95
CA ARG A 142 13.50 1.12 15.92
C ARG A 142 12.78 1.39 14.59
N LEU A 143 12.84 0.46 13.64
CA LEU A 143 12.05 0.46 12.42
C LEU A 143 11.13 -0.77 12.41
N PRO A 144 9.92 -0.67 11.83
CA PRO A 144 9.09 -1.86 11.63
C PRO A 144 9.79 -2.83 10.69
N ASN A 145 9.79 -4.12 11.00
CA ASN A 145 10.28 -5.14 10.09
C ASN A 145 9.40 -5.16 8.81
N PRO A 146 9.97 -4.94 7.61
CA PRO A 146 9.20 -4.80 6.38
C PRO A 146 8.60 -6.13 5.87
N PHE A 147 8.98 -7.26 6.48
CA PHE A 147 8.57 -8.60 6.05
C PHE A 147 7.27 -9.06 6.71
N THR A 148 6.79 -8.38 7.75
CA THR A 148 5.50 -8.67 8.38
C THR A 148 4.63 -7.42 8.44
N PRO A 149 3.29 -7.54 8.40
CA PRO A 149 2.42 -6.39 8.59
C PRO A 149 2.56 -5.76 9.98
N HIS A 150 2.76 -6.58 11.02
CA HIS A 150 2.84 -6.11 12.40
C HIS A 150 4.17 -5.41 12.71
N GLY A 151 5.19 -5.58 11.85
CA GLY A 151 6.51 -4.98 12.05
C GLY A 151 7.44 -5.79 12.96
N ASP A 152 7.03 -6.97 13.44
CA ASP A 152 7.89 -7.90 14.16
C ASP A 152 8.72 -8.77 13.22
N PRO A 153 9.88 -9.29 13.63
CA PRO A 153 10.64 -10.26 12.85
C PRO A 153 9.81 -11.50 12.49
N PRO A 154 9.93 -12.05 11.28
CA PRO A 154 9.36 -13.35 10.96
C PRO A 154 9.90 -14.44 11.90
N GLU A 155 9.06 -15.36 12.34
CA GLU A 155 9.45 -16.45 13.24
C GLU A 155 9.97 -17.71 12.51
N GLY A 156 9.86 -17.73 11.18
CA GLY A 156 10.32 -18.84 10.34
C GLY A 156 9.96 -18.64 8.87
N PRO A 157 9.96 -19.73 8.07
CA PRO A 157 9.61 -19.67 6.66
C PRO A 157 8.14 -19.32 6.41
N ALA A 158 7.90 -18.37 5.50
CA ALA A 158 6.57 -17.87 5.17
C ALA A 158 6.44 -17.54 3.67
N TRP A 159 5.21 -17.27 3.23
CA TRP A 159 4.92 -16.81 1.86
C TRP A 159 5.05 -15.30 1.76
N TYR A 160 5.81 -14.84 0.76
CA TYR A 160 6.02 -13.41 0.48
C TYR A 160 5.67 -13.09 -0.97
N ALA A 161 5.08 -11.92 -1.22
CA ALA A 161 4.93 -11.44 -2.58
C ALA A 161 6.29 -11.01 -3.15
N THR A 162 6.44 -11.03 -4.48
CA THR A 162 7.68 -10.59 -5.16
C THR A 162 8.24 -9.25 -4.63
N PRO A 163 7.45 -8.20 -4.36
CA PRO A 163 7.98 -6.94 -3.84
C PRO A 163 8.69 -7.06 -2.49
N THR A 164 8.16 -7.88 -1.58
CA THR A 164 8.74 -8.11 -0.24
C THR A 164 10.07 -8.86 -0.35
N LEU A 165 10.08 -9.97 -1.11
CA LEU A 165 11.30 -10.76 -1.29
C LEU A 165 12.38 -10.01 -2.08
N ALA A 166 11.97 -9.21 -3.08
CA ALA A 166 12.88 -8.32 -3.80
C ALA A 166 13.48 -7.25 -2.88
N TYR A 167 12.73 -6.80 -1.88
CA TYR A 167 13.23 -5.84 -0.90
C TYR A 167 14.23 -6.45 0.08
N ALA A 168 14.05 -7.71 0.49
CA ALA A 168 15.08 -8.44 1.26
C ALA A 168 16.41 -8.51 0.48
N ALA A 169 16.35 -8.80 -0.83
CA ALA A 169 17.52 -8.77 -1.69
C ALA A 169 18.11 -7.35 -1.86
N GLU A 170 17.27 -6.31 -1.96
CA GLU A 170 17.73 -4.90 -1.99
C GLU A 170 18.48 -4.50 -0.71
N LEU A 171 18.08 -5.05 0.44
CA LEU A 171 18.76 -4.85 1.73
C LEU A 171 20.08 -5.63 1.84
N GLY A 172 20.45 -6.41 0.82
CA GLY A 172 21.72 -7.12 0.75
C GLY A 172 21.67 -8.55 1.29
N HIS A 173 20.48 -9.11 1.54
CA HIS A 173 20.32 -10.48 2.02
C HIS A 173 20.17 -11.47 0.87
N ASP A 174 20.71 -12.68 1.05
CA ASP A 174 20.52 -13.77 0.11
C ASP A 174 19.10 -14.34 0.25
N VAL A 175 18.40 -14.47 -0.88
CA VAL A 175 17.00 -14.93 -0.92
C VAL A 175 16.91 -16.25 -1.67
N ARG A 176 16.56 -17.31 -0.95
CA ARG A 176 16.50 -18.68 -1.46
C ARG A 176 15.11 -19.28 -1.23
N PRO A 177 14.12 -18.93 -2.07
CA PRO A 177 12.81 -19.54 -1.97
C PRO A 177 12.88 -21.04 -2.29
N SER A 178 12.21 -21.88 -1.50
CA SER A 178 12.14 -23.33 -1.73
C SER A 178 10.95 -23.72 -2.62
N GLU A 179 9.92 -22.89 -2.65
CA GLU A 179 8.71 -23.05 -3.47
C GLU A 179 8.23 -21.68 -3.97
N ALA A 180 7.58 -21.63 -5.12
CA ALA A 180 6.91 -20.43 -5.59
C ALA A 180 5.67 -20.74 -6.43
N TRP A 181 4.72 -19.80 -6.43
CA TRP A 181 3.66 -19.72 -7.41
C TRP A 181 3.86 -18.46 -8.26
N VAL A 182 4.38 -18.65 -9.47
CA VAL A 182 4.79 -17.57 -10.37
C VAL A 182 3.72 -17.27 -11.43
N ARG A 183 3.82 -16.10 -12.05
CA ARG A 183 2.95 -15.66 -13.15
C ARG A 183 3.78 -15.42 -14.43
N PRO A 184 3.96 -16.45 -15.28
CA PRO A 184 4.75 -16.31 -16.50
C PRO A 184 4.19 -15.23 -17.44
N GLU A 185 2.87 -15.18 -17.61
CA GLU A 185 2.20 -14.08 -18.30
C GLU A 185 1.92 -12.94 -17.31
N HIS A 186 2.59 -11.81 -17.51
CA HIS A 186 2.51 -10.67 -16.61
C HIS A 186 2.72 -9.34 -17.33
N GLY A 187 2.28 -8.25 -16.69
CA GLY A 187 2.47 -6.90 -17.21
C GLY A 187 1.92 -5.82 -16.28
N PRO A 188 2.10 -4.53 -16.63
CA PRO A 188 1.65 -3.40 -15.82
C PRO A 188 0.15 -3.14 -16.01
N TYR A 189 -0.70 -4.08 -15.60
CA TYR A 189 -2.16 -4.01 -15.77
C TYR A 189 -2.78 -2.73 -15.18
N LEU A 190 -2.31 -2.33 -13.99
CA LEU A 190 -2.85 -1.20 -13.23
C LEU A 190 -2.32 0.16 -13.70
N ASP A 191 -1.37 0.23 -14.63
CA ASP A 191 -0.71 1.49 -15.00
C ASP A 191 -1.68 2.53 -15.60
N PRO A 192 -2.53 2.21 -16.60
CA PRO A 192 -3.54 3.16 -17.07
C PRO A 192 -4.54 3.58 -15.99
N TRP A 193 -4.90 2.66 -15.09
CA TRP A 193 -5.81 2.91 -13.97
C TRP A 193 -5.21 3.91 -12.97
N TYR A 194 -3.94 3.71 -12.61
CA TYR A 194 -3.17 4.66 -11.81
C TYR A 194 -3.09 6.03 -12.48
N GLN A 195 -2.71 6.10 -13.76
CA GLN A 195 -2.57 7.36 -14.49
C GLN A 195 -3.89 8.15 -14.48
N ARG A 196 -5.01 7.50 -14.80
CA ARG A 196 -6.33 8.14 -14.81
C ARG A 196 -6.71 8.71 -13.43
N LEU A 197 -6.50 7.95 -12.36
CA LEU A 197 -6.85 8.38 -11.00
C LEU A 197 -5.89 9.43 -10.44
N ARG A 198 -4.60 9.34 -10.76
CA ARG A 198 -3.62 10.38 -10.45
C ARG A 198 -4.01 11.70 -11.12
N ASP A 199 -4.33 11.68 -12.40
CA ASP A 199 -4.63 12.90 -13.14
C ASP A 199 -5.93 13.53 -12.61
N ALA A 200 -6.95 12.72 -12.30
CA ALA A 200 -8.16 13.19 -11.64
C ALA A 200 -7.89 13.78 -10.25
N TYR A 201 -7.02 13.13 -9.46
CA TYR A 201 -6.61 13.62 -8.15
C TYR A 201 -5.88 14.97 -8.25
N LEU A 202 -4.88 15.09 -9.11
CA LEU A 202 -4.10 16.33 -9.28
C LEU A 202 -4.95 17.48 -9.82
N ALA A 203 -5.80 17.23 -10.82
CA ALA A 203 -6.72 18.24 -11.34
C ALA A 203 -7.72 18.71 -10.28
N THR A 204 -8.14 17.83 -9.36
CA THR A 204 -9.02 18.21 -8.25
C THR A 204 -8.27 19.01 -7.20
N MET A 205 -7.03 18.62 -6.86
CA MET A 205 -6.18 19.36 -5.92
C MET A 205 -5.85 20.77 -6.43
N GLU A 206 -5.57 20.92 -7.73
CA GLU A 206 -5.33 22.21 -8.37
C GLU A 206 -6.54 23.14 -8.24
N ARG A 207 -7.76 22.63 -8.50
CA ARG A 207 -9.01 23.39 -8.29
C ARG A 207 -9.24 23.77 -6.83
N LEU A 208 -8.68 23.00 -5.89
CA LEU A 208 -8.70 23.27 -4.46
C LEU A 208 -7.53 24.19 -4.01
N GLY A 209 -6.76 24.73 -4.96
CA GLY A 209 -5.65 25.67 -4.70
C GLY A 209 -4.35 25.01 -4.29
N VAL A 210 -4.17 23.70 -4.52
CA VAL A 210 -2.95 22.95 -4.18
C VAL A 210 -2.33 22.38 -5.45
N THR A 211 -1.16 22.89 -5.84
CA THR A 211 -0.47 22.48 -7.07
C THR A 211 0.87 21.79 -6.80
N PRO A 212 1.35 20.94 -7.73
CA PRO A 212 2.70 20.40 -7.66
C PRO A 212 3.76 21.51 -7.67
N GLY A 213 4.78 21.40 -6.82
CA GLY A 213 5.93 22.31 -6.81
C GLY A 213 5.73 23.60 -6.02
N MET A 214 4.61 23.76 -5.30
CA MET A 214 4.44 24.87 -4.36
C MET A 214 5.57 24.89 -3.32
N PRO A 215 6.03 26.08 -2.87
CA PRO A 215 6.85 26.20 -1.68
C PRO A 215 6.19 25.49 -0.49
N GLU A 216 6.97 24.80 0.32
CA GLU A 216 6.45 23.89 1.33
C GLU A 216 5.58 24.58 2.39
N ALA A 217 5.92 25.80 2.79
CA ALA A 217 5.09 26.60 3.70
C ALA A 217 3.73 26.95 3.08
N GLU A 218 3.71 27.31 1.79
CA GLU A 218 2.47 27.59 1.06
C GLU A 218 1.64 26.32 0.88
N PHE A 219 2.28 25.19 0.59
CA PHE A 219 1.62 23.89 0.51
C PHE A 219 0.93 23.53 1.82
N LEU A 220 1.59 23.68 2.97
CA LEU A 220 0.98 23.42 4.28
C LEU A 220 -0.23 24.33 4.53
N ALA A 221 -0.08 25.64 4.32
CA ALA A 221 -1.14 26.62 4.50
C ALA A 221 -2.33 26.40 3.54
N ALA A 222 -2.08 25.89 2.33
CA ALA A 222 -3.11 25.51 1.38
C ALA A 222 -3.82 24.22 1.84
N MET A 223 -3.07 23.22 2.28
CA MET A 223 -3.60 21.95 2.77
C MET A 223 -4.46 22.08 4.04
N GLU A 224 -4.23 23.07 4.89
CA GLU A 224 -5.12 23.34 6.04
C GLU A 224 -6.52 23.80 5.63
N ARG A 225 -6.62 24.51 4.49
CA ARG A 225 -7.86 25.21 4.08
C ARG A 225 -8.55 24.56 2.89
N HIS A 226 -7.86 23.74 2.10
CA HIS A 226 -8.33 23.22 0.80
C HIS A 226 -9.75 22.64 0.86
N ARG A 227 -10.09 21.83 1.89
CA ARG A 227 -11.41 21.20 2.00
C ARG A 227 -12.57 22.19 2.22
N ARG A 228 -12.28 23.39 2.74
CA ARG A 228 -13.27 24.44 2.99
C ARG A 228 -13.41 25.40 1.80
N ALA A 229 -12.49 25.35 0.84
CA ALA A 229 -12.47 26.25 -0.32
C ALA A 229 -13.64 25.98 -1.28
N ASP A 230 -13.91 24.70 -1.57
CA ASP A 230 -15.02 24.27 -2.42
C ASP A 230 -15.54 22.91 -1.95
N PRO A 231 -16.74 22.85 -1.33
CA PRO A 231 -17.34 21.60 -0.87
C PRO A 231 -17.59 20.57 -1.99
N GLY A 232 -17.89 21.03 -3.20
CA GLY A 232 -18.10 20.17 -4.37
C GLY A 232 -16.81 19.50 -4.80
N GLN A 233 -15.71 20.25 -4.92
CA GLN A 233 -14.39 19.68 -5.23
C GLN A 233 -13.86 18.82 -4.06
N ALA A 234 -14.16 19.16 -2.81
CA ALA A 234 -13.83 18.32 -1.66
C ALA A 234 -14.55 16.96 -1.70
N ALA A 235 -15.82 16.95 -2.14
CA ALA A 235 -16.56 15.71 -2.37
C ALA A 235 -15.97 14.89 -3.54
N VAL A 236 -15.58 15.54 -4.64
CA VAL A 236 -14.88 14.88 -5.76
C VAL A 236 -13.56 14.27 -5.30
N LEU A 237 -12.75 15.01 -4.54
CA LEU A 237 -11.48 14.53 -3.98
C LEU A 237 -11.70 13.28 -3.11
N SER A 238 -12.74 13.30 -2.28
CA SER A 238 -13.13 12.17 -1.43
C SER A 238 -13.54 10.96 -2.28
N ALA A 239 -14.32 11.18 -3.34
CA ALA A 239 -14.73 10.11 -4.26
C ALA A 239 -13.55 9.50 -5.02
N VAL A 240 -12.60 10.30 -5.50
CA VAL A 240 -11.36 9.80 -6.15
C VAL A 240 -10.57 8.92 -5.19
N LYS A 241 -10.33 9.39 -3.96
CA LYS A 241 -9.62 8.61 -2.93
C LYS A 241 -10.36 7.32 -2.56
N ALA A 242 -11.68 7.38 -2.40
CA ALA A 242 -12.50 6.21 -2.12
C ALA A 242 -12.51 5.21 -3.29
N THR A 243 -12.41 5.69 -4.53
CA THR A 243 -12.34 4.85 -5.74
C THR A 243 -11.04 4.04 -5.78
N VAL A 244 -9.91 4.65 -5.40
CA VAL A 244 -8.62 3.96 -5.27
C VAL A 244 -8.69 2.89 -4.19
N LYS A 245 -9.04 3.29 -2.95
CA LYS A 245 -9.06 2.39 -1.79
C LYS A 245 -10.04 1.23 -2.00
N GLY A 246 -11.25 1.55 -2.45
CA GLY A 246 -12.30 0.58 -2.70
C GLY A 246 -11.99 -0.34 -3.87
N GLY A 247 -11.41 0.19 -4.96
CA GLY A 247 -11.01 -0.60 -6.13
C GLY A 247 -9.97 -1.66 -5.79
N ILE A 248 -8.90 -1.29 -5.08
CA ILE A 248 -7.88 -2.24 -4.60
C ILE A 248 -8.48 -3.24 -3.60
N GLY A 249 -9.32 -2.79 -2.68
CA GLY A 249 -9.99 -3.68 -1.72
C GLY A 249 -10.87 -4.75 -2.40
N LYS A 250 -11.54 -4.38 -3.50
CA LYS A 250 -12.42 -5.28 -4.26
C LYS A 250 -11.68 -6.38 -5.03
N LEU A 251 -10.37 -6.26 -5.24
CA LEU A 251 -9.55 -7.33 -5.83
C LEU A 251 -9.51 -8.60 -4.95
N ARG A 252 -9.72 -8.48 -3.63
CA ARG A 252 -9.91 -9.61 -2.69
C ARG A 252 -11.26 -9.50 -1.98
N GLU A 253 -12.32 -9.26 -2.75
CA GLU A 253 -13.66 -9.19 -2.18
C GLU A 253 -14.04 -10.54 -1.53
N ARG A 254 -14.29 -10.52 -0.22
CA ARG A 254 -14.76 -11.67 0.57
C ARG A 254 -16.26 -11.92 0.32
N PRO A 255 -16.77 -13.13 0.60
CA PRO A 255 -18.20 -13.41 0.53
C PRO A 255 -19.00 -12.47 1.45
N GLN A 256 -20.18 -12.06 0.99
CA GLN A 256 -21.10 -11.21 1.74
C GLN A 256 -22.25 -12.05 2.32
N GLY A 257 -22.70 -11.72 3.53
CA GLY A 257 -23.87 -12.33 4.18
C GLY A 257 -23.55 -13.53 5.09
N ARG A 258 -24.40 -13.74 6.10
CA ARG A 258 -24.23 -14.77 7.16
C ARG A 258 -24.41 -16.22 6.69
N GLY A 259 -24.88 -16.45 5.45
CA GLY A 259 -25.20 -17.78 4.92
C GLY A 259 -24.06 -18.46 4.15
N HIS A 260 -22.94 -17.79 3.92
CA HIS A 260 -21.81 -18.38 3.20
C HIS A 260 -21.15 -19.49 4.03
N ARG A 261 -20.87 -20.63 3.39
CA ARG A 261 -20.14 -21.74 4.02
C ARG A 261 -18.71 -21.79 3.47
N PRO A 262 -17.69 -21.97 4.33
CA PRO A 262 -16.31 -22.12 3.88
C PRO A 262 -16.19 -23.17 2.77
N GLY A 263 -15.41 -22.85 1.74
CA GLY A 263 -15.20 -23.72 0.59
C GLY A 263 -16.26 -23.61 -0.52
N GLN A 264 -17.30 -22.79 -0.36
CA GLN A 264 -18.22 -22.46 -1.46
C GLN A 264 -17.69 -21.32 -2.31
N ARG A 265 -18.05 -21.29 -3.60
CA ARG A 265 -17.79 -20.12 -4.45
C ARG A 265 -18.79 -19.00 -4.17
N TRP A 266 -18.39 -17.75 -4.37
CA TRP A 266 -19.27 -16.58 -4.28
C TRP A 266 -19.17 -15.72 -5.55
N PRO A 267 -20.16 -14.85 -5.84
CA PRO A 267 -20.26 -14.18 -7.15
C PRO A 267 -19.03 -13.36 -7.57
N ALA A 268 -18.26 -12.84 -6.62
CA ALA A 268 -17.08 -12.04 -6.94
C ALA A 268 -15.97 -12.86 -7.62
N LEU A 269 -15.91 -14.18 -7.38
CA LEU A 269 -14.90 -15.09 -7.94
C LEU A 269 -15.04 -15.28 -9.46
N GLU A 270 -16.20 -14.94 -10.02
CA GLU A 270 -16.46 -15.04 -11.46
C GLU A 270 -15.93 -13.82 -12.24
N ARG A 271 -15.38 -12.81 -11.55
CA ARG A 271 -14.84 -11.61 -12.18
C ARG A 271 -13.35 -11.81 -12.51
N PRO A 272 -12.89 -11.48 -13.73
CA PRO A 272 -11.46 -11.45 -14.05
C PRO A 272 -10.63 -10.56 -13.11
N THR A 273 -11.25 -9.52 -12.53
CA THR A 273 -10.61 -8.58 -11.61
C THR A 273 -10.57 -9.06 -10.15
N TRP A 274 -11.16 -10.21 -9.81
CA TRP A 274 -10.93 -10.81 -8.49
C TRP A 274 -9.55 -11.47 -8.51
N ARG A 275 -8.57 -10.76 -7.94
CA ARG A 275 -7.14 -11.04 -8.03
C ARG A 275 -6.45 -10.70 -6.71
N PRO A 276 -6.53 -11.59 -5.71
CA PRO A 276 -5.92 -11.36 -4.40
C PRO A 276 -4.40 -11.17 -4.49
N ASP A 277 -3.74 -11.80 -5.45
CA ASP A 277 -2.31 -11.66 -5.73
C ASP A 277 -1.93 -10.23 -6.16
N ILE A 278 -2.77 -9.59 -6.97
CA ILE A 278 -2.57 -8.18 -7.38
C ILE A 278 -2.70 -7.26 -6.15
N ARG A 279 -3.71 -7.50 -5.30
CA ARG A 279 -3.88 -6.73 -4.05
C ARG A 279 -2.66 -6.87 -3.15
N ALA A 280 -2.22 -8.11 -2.93
CA ALA A 280 -1.04 -8.43 -2.11
C ALA A 280 0.20 -7.71 -2.64
N ALA A 281 0.48 -7.79 -3.94
CA ALA A 281 1.63 -7.12 -4.55
C ALA A 281 1.58 -5.59 -4.41
N VAL A 282 0.39 -4.97 -4.54
CA VAL A 282 0.23 -3.51 -4.34
C VAL A 282 0.52 -3.11 -2.89
N ILE A 283 0.01 -3.88 -1.92
CA ILE A 283 0.20 -3.58 -0.50
C ILE A 283 1.66 -3.83 -0.08
N ALA A 284 2.24 -4.95 -0.49
CA ALA A 284 3.66 -5.25 -0.32
C ALA A 284 4.53 -4.11 -0.85
N SER A 285 4.25 -3.65 -2.08
CA SER A 285 4.95 -2.52 -2.70
C SER A 285 4.80 -1.23 -1.90
N ALA A 286 3.62 -0.93 -1.37
CA ALA A 286 3.41 0.25 -0.52
C ALA A 286 4.21 0.15 0.78
N ARG A 287 4.20 -1.01 1.44
CA ARG A 287 4.93 -1.28 2.70
C ARG A 287 6.44 -1.13 2.53
N VAL A 288 7.02 -1.76 1.49
CA VAL A 288 8.47 -1.64 1.23
C VAL A 288 8.87 -0.22 0.81
N ASN A 289 8.00 0.50 0.10
CA ASN A 289 8.25 1.91 -0.26
C ASN A 289 8.25 2.81 0.98
N MET A 290 7.33 2.57 1.92
CA MET A 290 7.27 3.26 3.20
C MET A 290 8.53 2.97 4.02
N HIS A 291 8.89 1.70 4.18
CA HIS A 291 10.10 1.30 4.90
C HIS A 291 11.36 1.90 4.30
N ARG A 292 11.50 1.93 2.96
CA ARG A 292 12.65 2.55 2.28
C ARG A 292 12.81 4.03 2.67
N LYS A 293 11.71 4.79 2.75
CA LYS A 293 11.74 6.21 3.16
C LYS A 293 12.12 6.36 4.63
N MET A 294 11.54 5.54 5.52
CA MET A 294 11.87 5.56 6.95
C MET A 294 13.34 5.20 7.20
N ARG A 295 13.85 4.16 6.53
CA ARG A 295 15.26 3.77 6.58
C ARG A 295 16.18 4.92 6.11
N LYS A 296 15.78 5.67 5.08
CA LYS A 296 16.56 6.83 4.63
C LYS A 296 16.63 7.93 5.68
N LEU A 297 15.55 8.20 6.40
CA LEU A 297 15.55 9.15 7.53
C LEU A 297 16.44 8.66 8.68
N ALA A 298 16.37 7.36 9.01
CA ALA A 298 17.22 6.74 10.01
C ALA A 298 18.71 6.85 9.66
N GLU A 299 19.09 6.47 8.44
CA GLU A 299 20.47 6.53 7.95
C GLU A 299 21.00 7.95 7.80
N GLY A 300 20.18 8.86 7.27
CA GLY A 300 20.61 10.21 6.90
C GLY A 300 20.54 11.24 8.03
N ALA A 301 19.68 11.02 9.03
CA ALA A 301 19.41 12.00 10.08
C ALA A 301 19.22 11.39 11.48
N GLY A 302 19.36 10.08 11.64
CA GLY A 302 19.10 9.42 12.94
C GLY A 302 17.65 9.54 13.39
N LEU A 303 16.71 9.75 12.47
CA LEU A 303 15.29 9.94 12.76
C LEU A 303 14.54 8.62 12.58
N TYR A 304 13.92 8.16 13.67
CA TYR A 304 13.15 6.91 13.72
C TYR A 304 11.68 7.21 14.02
N PRO A 305 10.74 6.51 13.37
CA PRO A 305 9.32 6.65 13.67
C PRO A 305 9.03 6.02 15.05
N VAL A 306 8.05 6.58 15.76
CA VAL A 306 7.47 5.95 16.96
C VAL A 306 6.28 5.05 16.63
N ALA A 307 5.65 5.27 15.46
CA ALA A 307 4.50 4.50 15.05
C ALA A 307 4.29 4.56 13.55
N VAL A 308 3.73 3.48 12.99
CA VAL A 308 3.34 3.40 11.59
C VAL A 308 1.97 2.73 11.49
N LEU A 309 1.05 3.34 10.76
CA LEU A 309 -0.24 2.75 10.43
C LEU A 309 -0.56 3.02 8.96
N SER A 310 -0.62 1.95 8.17
CA SER A 310 -0.85 1.97 6.73
C SER A 310 0.18 2.86 6.00
N ASP A 311 -0.20 4.09 5.69
CA ASP A 311 0.51 5.11 4.93
C ASP A 311 0.92 6.32 5.79
N CYS A 312 0.67 6.25 7.10
CA CYS A 312 1.06 7.27 8.07
C CYS A 312 2.23 6.79 8.95
N ALA A 313 3.29 7.60 9.07
CA ALA A 313 4.36 7.43 10.05
C ALA A 313 4.39 8.63 11.00
N VAL A 314 4.53 8.36 12.29
CA VAL A 314 4.62 9.38 13.35
C VAL A 314 6.06 9.49 13.82
N TYR A 315 6.56 10.72 13.87
CA TYR A 315 7.91 11.05 14.35
C TYR A 315 7.82 12.03 15.51
N LEU A 316 8.72 11.89 16.49
CA LEU A 316 8.90 12.90 17.53
C LEU A 316 9.70 14.08 16.99
N SER A 317 9.32 15.31 17.37
CA SER A 317 9.84 16.54 16.80
C SER A 317 9.92 17.68 17.83
N ASP A 318 10.89 18.58 17.67
CA ASP A 318 11.00 19.79 18.48
C ASP A 318 9.93 20.83 18.14
N GLY A 319 9.46 20.81 16.88
CA GLY A 319 8.40 21.68 16.39
C GLY A 319 7.18 20.91 15.87
N PRO A 320 6.03 21.59 15.73
CA PRO A 320 4.76 20.95 15.42
C PRO A 320 4.54 20.66 13.93
N SER A 321 5.46 21.01 13.04
CA SER A 321 5.28 20.93 11.59
C SER A 321 6.02 19.74 10.99
N PRO A 322 5.56 19.17 9.85
CA PRO A 322 6.40 18.29 9.04
C PRO A 322 7.76 18.89 8.66
N LEU A 323 7.87 20.22 8.58
CA LEU A 323 9.14 20.90 8.31
C LEU A 323 10.15 20.74 9.45
N ASP A 324 9.68 20.49 10.67
CA ASP A 324 10.52 20.25 11.85
C ASP A 324 10.97 18.78 11.93
N VAL A 325 10.34 17.90 11.14
CA VAL A 325 10.69 16.47 11.03
C VAL A 325 11.56 16.18 9.82
N LEU A 326 11.24 16.76 8.66
CA LEU A 326 11.82 16.35 7.38
C LEU A 326 13.25 16.87 7.24
N PRO A 327 14.26 15.98 7.19
CA PRO A 327 15.65 16.40 7.12
C PRO A 327 16.00 16.97 5.74
N ARG A 328 16.98 17.87 5.73
CA ARG A 328 17.57 18.45 4.52
C ARG A 328 19.03 18.09 4.38
N THR A 329 19.49 18.10 3.14
CA THR A 329 20.92 18.05 2.81
C THR A 329 21.61 19.37 3.20
N PRO A 330 22.95 19.42 3.27
CA PRO A 330 23.69 20.65 3.60
C PRO A 330 23.42 21.83 2.66
N ASP A 331 23.05 21.58 1.40
CA ASP A 331 22.64 22.57 0.40
C ASP A 331 21.15 22.98 0.50
N GLY A 332 20.43 22.47 1.50
CA GLY A 332 19.03 22.83 1.78
C GLY A 332 17.99 22.06 0.97
N ALA A 333 18.40 21.12 0.12
CA ALA A 333 17.47 20.26 -0.61
C ALA A 333 16.84 19.20 0.32
N PRO A 334 15.63 18.69 0.01
CA PRO A 334 15.06 17.56 0.74
C PRO A 334 15.96 16.32 0.67
N LEU A 335 16.02 15.54 1.76
CA LEU A 335 16.84 14.31 1.83
C LEU A 335 16.51 13.34 0.67
N PRO A 336 17.49 12.95 -0.18
CA PRO A 336 17.28 12.02 -1.27
C PRO A 336 16.75 10.66 -0.82
N GLY A 337 15.67 10.19 -1.44
CA GLY A 337 15.03 8.91 -1.13
C GLY A 337 14.18 8.89 0.14
N GLY A 338 14.19 9.97 0.93
CA GLY A 338 13.34 10.13 2.11
C GLY A 338 11.89 10.51 1.78
N PHE A 339 11.17 10.92 2.82
CA PHE A 339 9.88 11.58 2.65
C PHE A 339 10.06 12.96 2.02
N ARG A 340 9.10 13.35 1.17
CA ARG A 340 9.07 14.66 0.53
C ARG A 340 7.70 15.24 0.69
N LEU A 341 7.61 16.47 1.19
CA LEU A 341 6.35 17.16 1.35
C LEU A 341 5.82 17.59 -0.02
N GLY A 342 4.52 17.41 -0.26
CA GLY A 342 3.88 17.86 -1.49
C GLY A 342 2.68 17.02 -1.90
N VAL A 343 1.98 17.49 -2.92
CA VAL A 343 0.69 16.91 -3.35
C VAL A 343 0.82 15.62 -4.15
N ASN A 344 1.94 15.37 -4.83
CA ASN A 344 2.03 14.23 -5.75
C ASN A 344 1.84 12.88 -5.04
N PRO A 345 1.23 11.86 -5.68
CA PRO A 345 1.19 10.51 -5.12
C PRO A 345 2.58 10.01 -4.72
N GLY A 346 2.70 9.44 -3.53
CA GLY A 346 3.96 9.00 -2.94
C GLY A 346 4.76 10.09 -2.18
N MET A 347 4.33 11.35 -2.24
CA MET A 347 4.78 12.43 -1.35
C MET A 347 3.93 12.46 -0.08
N VAL A 348 4.41 13.10 0.98
CA VAL A 348 3.71 13.20 2.26
C VAL A 348 2.94 14.51 2.40
N LYS A 349 1.90 14.47 3.23
CA LYS A 349 1.19 15.62 3.77
C LYS A 349 1.24 15.58 5.30
N HIS A 350 0.91 16.70 5.94
CA HIS A 350 0.66 16.75 7.36
C HIS A 350 -0.65 16.03 7.68
N GLU A 351 -0.60 14.99 8.51
CA GLU A 351 -1.81 14.27 8.97
C GLU A 351 -2.33 14.83 10.28
N GLY A 352 -1.44 15.27 11.16
CA GLY A 352 -1.75 15.89 12.43
C GLY A 352 -0.52 16.02 13.31
N THR A 353 -0.66 16.80 14.39
CA THR A 353 0.37 16.98 15.42
C THR A 353 -0.26 16.91 16.80
N ARG A 354 0.41 16.26 17.73
CA ARG A 354 0.05 16.20 19.15
C ARG A 354 1.30 16.40 20.01
N SER A 355 1.13 16.49 21.32
CA SER A 355 2.27 16.56 22.25
C SER A 355 3.03 15.24 22.27
N LEU A 356 4.31 15.29 22.66
CA LEU A 356 5.09 14.09 22.94
C LEU A 356 4.42 13.24 24.03
N LEU A 357 3.93 13.88 25.10
CA LEU A 357 3.31 13.18 26.24
C LEU A 357 2.11 12.33 25.79
N TRP A 358 1.26 12.88 24.91
CA TRP A 358 0.14 12.15 24.33
C TRP A 358 0.59 10.90 23.54
N ALA A 359 1.70 11.01 22.79
CA ALA A 359 2.21 9.87 22.05
C ALA A 359 2.80 8.82 22.98
N ALA A 360 3.55 9.23 24.02
CA ALA A 360 4.11 8.34 25.02
C ALA A 360 3.01 7.57 25.78
N GLU A 361 1.95 8.25 26.21
CA GLU A 361 0.80 7.63 26.88
C GLU A 361 0.13 6.54 26.01
N LEU A 362 -0.03 6.81 24.71
CA LEU A 362 -0.57 5.81 23.79
C LEU A 362 0.38 4.62 23.59
N LEU A 363 1.68 4.87 23.45
CA LEU A 363 2.67 3.80 23.29
C LEU A 363 2.72 2.90 24.54
N ASP A 364 2.72 3.48 25.74
CA ASP A 364 2.68 2.73 27.01
C ASP A 364 1.39 1.91 27.17
N ALA A 365 0.28 2.42 26.64
CA ALA A 365 -1.00 1.69 26.58
C ALA A 365 -1.08 0.64 25.45
N GLY A 366 -0.03 0.49 24.64
CA GLY A 366 -0.03 -0.43 23.50
C GLY A 366 -0.97 0.00 22.36
N HIS A 367 -1.24 1.30 22.24
CA HIS A 367 -2.10 1.89 21.22
C HIS A 367 -1.27 2.63 20.18
N ASN A 368 -1.63 2.47 18.90
CA ASN A 368 -0.91 3.11 17.80
C ASN A 368 -1.26 4.61 17.66
N PRO A 369 -0.33 5.54 17.95
CA PRO A 369 -0.56 6.98 17.80
C PRO A 369 -1.01 7.39 16.39
N ALA A 370 -0.54 6.71 15.34
CA ALA A 370 -0.90 7.03 13.96
C ALA A 370 -2.42 6.87 13.69
N ARG A 371 -3.13 6.06 14.49
CA ARG A 371 -4.58 5.90 14.41
C ARG A 371 -5.35 7.15 14.84
N HIS A 372 -4.79 7.93 15.75
CA HIS A 372 -5.47 9.05 16.43
C HIS A 372 -4.81 10.40 16.15
N ILE A 373 -3.67 10.45 15.45
CA ILE A 373 -2.90 11.68 15.24
C ILE A 373 -3.71 12.83 14.61
N LYS A 374 -4.69 12.49 13.77
CA LYS A 374 -5.57 13.46 13.12
C LYS A 374 -6.63 14.01 14.09
N THR A 375 -7.27 13.12 14.86
CA THR A 375 -8.47 13.44 15.66
C THR A 375 -8.14 13.83 17.10
N GLY A 376 -7.08 13.28 17.69
CA GLY A 376 -6.62 13.59 19.06
C GLY A 376 -6.91 12.53 20.10
N GLY A 377 -7.76 11.55 19.78
CA GLY A 377 -7.98 10.39 20.64
C GLY A 377 -9.26 9.63 20.30
N ALA A 378 -9.47 8.51 20.99
CA ALA A 378 -10.64 7.64 20.89
C ALA A 378 -11.88 8.15 21.67
N GLY A 379 -11.75 9.25 22.40
CA GLY A 379 -12.79 9.85 23.25
C GLY A 379 -13.14 11.32 22.96
N GLU A 380 -12.58 11.92 21.89
CA GLU A 380 -12.81 13.33 21.53
C GLU A 380 -13.60 13.48 20.22
N ALA A 381 -14.36 12.45 19.82
CA ALA A 381 -15.16 12.45 18.60
C ALA A 381 -16.65 12.81 18.82
N GLU A 382 -17.02 13.29 20.01
CA GLU A 382 -18.33 13.90 20.27
C GLU A 382 -18.13 15.34 20.77
N GLU A 383 -17.88 16.25 19.82
CA GLU A 383 -18.43 17.61 19.84
C GLU A 383 -18.51 18.19 18.42
#